data_AF-A0A377CE35-F1
#
_entry.id   AF-A0A377CE35-F1
#
_cell.length_a   1.000
_cell.length_b   1.000
_cell.length_c   1.000
_cell.angle_alpha   90.00
_cell.angle_beta   90.00
_cell.angle_gamma   90.00
#
_symmetry.space_group_name_H-M   'P 1'
#
loop_
_entity.id
_entity.type
_entity.pdbx_description
1 polymer ?
#
loop_
_entity_poly.entity_id
_entity_poly.type
_entity_poly.pdbx_seq_one_letter_code
_entity_poly.pdbx_strand_id
1 'polypeptide(L)' 'MTEAQRHQILLEMLAQLGFVTVEKVVERLGISPATARRDINKLDESGKLKKSAQWRRSYYPAAPALDADESASGAESR' A
#
# COMPACT_ATOMS: atom_id res chain seq x y z
N MET A 1 5.16 12.24 3.07
CA MET A 1 5.16 11.08 3.99
C MET A 1 6.12 10.02 3.48
N THR A 2 6.98 9.48 4.32
CA THR A 2 7.98 8.47 3.91
C THR A 2 7.37 7.06 3.84
N GLU A 3 8.04 6.14 3.14
CA GLU A 3 7.63 4.73 3.07
C GLU A 3 7.61 4.09 4.46
N ALA A 4 8.65 4.31 5.27
CA ALA A 4 8.73 3.76 6.62
C ALA A 4 7.56 4.21 7.50
N GLN A 5 7.15 5.48 7.39
CA GLN A 5 5.96 5.99 8.08
C GLN A 5 4.67 5.29 7.60
N ARG A 6 4.52 5.04 6.29
CA ARG A 6 3.33 4.34 5.76
C ARG A 6 3.26 2.91 6.26
N HIS A 7 4.41 2.23 6.29
CA HIS A 7 4.53 0.87 6.79
C HIS A 7 4.18 0.78 8.28
N GLN A 8 4.63 1.74 9.08
CA GLN A 8 4.31 1.79 10.50
C GLN A 8 2.79 1.91 10.71
N ILE A 9 2.13 2.84 10.01
CA ILE A 9 0.68 3.01 10.12
C ILE A 9 -0.06 1.75 9.64
N LEU A 10 0.40 1.11 8.56
CA LEU A 10 -0.22 -0.11 8.05
C LEU A 10 -0.15 -1.26 9.07
N LEU A 11 0.99 -1.43 9.74
CA LEU A 11 1.14 -2.44 10.79
C LEU A 11 0.28 -2.12 12.01
N GLU A 12 0.13 -0.86 12.39
CA GLU A 12 -0.79 -0.45 13.45
C GLU A 12 -2.25 -0.73 13.09
N MET A 13 -2.66 -0.39 11.86
CA MET A 13 -3.99 -0.73 11.34
C MET A 13 -4.22 -2.25 11.39
N LEU A 14 -3.23 -3.04 11.00
CA LEU A 14 -3.32 -4.50 11.04
C LEU A 14 -3.44 -5.02 12.48
N ALA A 15 -2.66 -4.47 13.41
CA ALA A 15 -2.71 -4.85 14.82
C ALA A 15 -4.08 -4.50 15.46
N GLN A 16 -4.68 -3.37 15.07
CA GLN A 16 -5.97 -2.92 15.60
C GLN A 16 -7.17 -3.65 14.98
N LEU A 17 -7.15 -3.84 13.65
CA LEU A 17 -8.29 -4.38 12.91
C LEU A 17 -8.22 -5.89 12.71
N GLY A 18 -7.05 -6.50 12.91
CA GLY A 18 -6.75 -7.91 12.58
C GLY A 18 -6.62 -8.18 11.08
N PHE A 19 -7.14 -7.30 10.22
CA PHE A 19 -7.02 -7.37 8.77
C PHE A 19 -7.02 -5.97 8.13
N VAL A 20 -6.36 -5.85 6.98
CA VAL A 20 -6.35 -4.61 6.18
C VAL A 20 -6.63 -4.93 4.71
N THR A 21 -7.32 -4.03 4.02
CA THR A 21 -7.56 -4.08 2.55
C THR A 21 -6.87 -2.92 1.86
N VAL A 22 -6.69 -3.00 0.54
CA VAL A 22 -6.16 -1.88 -0.24
C VAL A 22 -7.02 -0.64 -0.03
N GLU A 23 -8.35 -0.77 -0.08
CA GLU A 23 -9.25 0.40 0.03
C GLU A 23 -9.05 1.12 1.36
N LYS A 24 -9.03 0.39 2.48
CA LYS A 24 -8.80 0.98 3.80
C LYS A 24 -7.46 1.70 3.90
N VAL A 25 -6.40 1.14 3.29
CA VAL A 25 -5.08 1.77 3.28
C VAL A 25 -5.07 3.04 2.44
N VAL A 26 -5.74 3.03 1.28
CA VAL A 26 -5.92 4.20 0.41
C VAL A 26 -6.71 5.30 1.13
N GLU A 27 -7.86 4.96 1.73
CA GLU A 27 -8.69 5.89 2.50
C GLU A 27 -7.93 6.50 3.68
N ARG A 28 -7.15 5.70 4.41
CA ARG A 28 -6.46 6.14 5.62
C ARG A 28 -5.21 6.99 5.33
N LEU A 29 -4.48 6.67 4.27
CA LEU A 29 -3.18 7.27 3.95
C LEU A 29 -3.22 8.26 2.78
N GLY A 30 -4.32 8.31 2.02
CA GLY A 30 -4.44 9.17 0.83
C GLY A 30 -3.48 8.80 -0.30
N ILE A 31 -3.06 7.53 -0.38
CA ILE A 31 -2.11 7.05 -1.39
C ILE A 31 -2.82 6.34 -2.54
N SER A 32 -2.16 6.19 -3.68
CA SER A 32 -2.71 5.41 -4.79
C SER A 32 -2.86 3.93 -4.42
N PRO A 33 -3.85 3.22 -5.00
CA PRO A 33 -3.99 1.78 -4.81
C PRO A 33 -2.73 0.99 -5.21
N ALA A 34 -1.98 1.46 -6.22
CA ALA A 34 -0.71 0.86 -6.63
C ALA A 34 0.36 0.94 -5.52
N THR A 35 0.50 2.10 -4.88
CA THR A 35 1.43 2.30 -3.76
C THR A 35 1.03 1.46 -2.55
N ALA A 36 -0.26 1.43 -2.21
CA ALA A 36 -0.77 0.59 -1.11
C ALA A 36 -0.45 -0.90 -1.34
N ARG A 37 -0.69 -1.41 -2.55
CA ARG A 37 -0.35 -2.80 -2.92
C ARG A 37 1.16 -3.07 -2.81
N ARG A 38 1.99 -2.14 -3.27
CA ARG A 38 3.46 -2.24 -3.16
C ARG A 38 3.91 -2.31 -1.71
N ASP A 39 3.38 -1.44 -0.85
CA ASP A 39 3.72 -1.41 0.57
C ASP A 39 3.28 -2.69 1.29
N ILE A 40 2.07 -3.19 1.01
CA ILE A 40 1.58 -4.47 1.54
C ILE A 40 2.49 -5.62 1.11
N ASN A 41 2.89 -5.69 -0.16
CA ASN A 41 3.78 -6.73 -0.65
C ASN A 41 5.16 -6.67 0.01
N LYS A 42 5.76 -5.47 0.15
CA LYS A 42 7.04 -5.32 0.85
C LYS A 42 6.98 -5.80 2.30
N LEU A 43 5.87 -5.51 3.00
CA LEU A 43 5.67 -5.97 4.36
C LEU A 43 5.48 -7.48 4.45
N ASP A 44 4.77 -8.09 3.50
CA ASP A 44 4.62 -9.54 3.37
C ASP A 44 5.97 -10.23 3.10
N GLU A 45 6.74 -9.72 2.13
CA GLU A 45 8.08 -10.20 1.78
C GLU A 45 9.06 -10.09 2.96
N SER A 46 8.93 -9.05 3.78
CA SER A 46 9.72 -8.88 5.01
C SER A 46 9.24 -9.72 6.21
N GLY A 47 8.14 -10.46 6.06
CA GLY A 47 7.55 -11.29 7.12
C GLY A 47 6.85 -10.50 8.24
N LYS A 48 6.63 -9.20 8.05
CA LYS A 48 5.97 -8.32 9.05
C LYS A 48 4.46 -8.44 9.04
N LEU A 49 3.89 -8.92 7.94
CA LEU A 49 2.49 -9.32 7.83
C LEU A 49 2.38 -10.59 6.99
N LYS A 50 1.21 -11.21 6.99
CA LYS A 50 0.91 -12.36 6.13
C LYS A 50 -0.30 -12.07 5.26
N LYS A 51 -0.09 -12.11 3.95
CA LYS A 51 -1.14 -11.91 2.95
C LYS A 51 -2.07 -13.12 2.89
N SER A 52 -3.39 -12.88 2.91
CA SER A 52 -4.39 -13.95 2.83
C SER A 52 -4.46 -14.53 1.40
N ALA A 53 -4.79 -15.81 1.29
CA ALA A 53 -4.91 -16.49 0.00
C ALA A 53 -6.00 -15.88 -0.91
N GLN A 54 -7.03 -15.28 -0.30
CA GLN A 54 -8.11 -14.56 -1.01
C GLN A 54 -7.58 -13.38 -1.82
N TRP A 55 -6.48 -12.75 -1.38
CA TRP A 55 -5.84 -11.69 -2.13
C TRP A 55 -5.34 -12.14 -3.51
N ARG A 56 -4.86 -13.39 -3.62
CA ARG A 56 -4.36 -13.92 -4.91
C ARG A 56 -5.46 -14.05 -5.95
N ARG A 57 -6.73 -14.13 -5.52
CA ARG A 57 -7.88 -14.37 -6.40
C ARG A 57 -8.63 -13.10 -6.78
N SER A 58 -8.54 -12.04 -5.98
CA SER A 58 -9.43 -10.87 -6.12
C SER A 58 -8.79 -9.63 -6.76
N TYR A 59 -7.46 -9.55 -6.91
CA TYR A 59 -6.78 -8.30 -7.29
C TYR A 59 -5.77 -8.41 -8.45
N TYR A 60 -6.06 -9.27 -9.43
CA TYR A 60 -5.43 -9.24 -10.76
C TYR A 60 -6.42 -9.77 -11.82
N PRO A 61 -7.12 -8.92 -12.58
CA PRO A 61 -7.31 -9.25 -13.99
C PRO A 61 -5.93 -9.17 -14.65
N ALA A 62 -5.59 -10.17 -15.45
CA ALA A 62 -4.31 -10.22 -16.16
C ALA A 62 -4.14 -9.00 -17.08
N ALA A 63 -3.21 -8.08 -16.77
CA ALA A 63 -2.34 -7.40 -17.74
C ALA A 63 -1.40 -6.37 -17.04
N PRO A 64 -0.16 -6.20 -17.55
CA PRO A 64 0.77 -5.17 -17.14
C PRO A 64 0.63 -3.90 -18.02
N ALA A 65 0.44 -2.74 -17.39
CA ALA A 65 0.76 -1.43 -17.97
C ALA A 65 1.26 -0.58 -16.80
N LEU A 66 2.55 -0.24 -16.76
CA LEU A 66 3.08 1.01 -17.31
C LEU A 66 2.29 2.22 -16.81
N ASP A 67 2.54 2.63 -15.57
CA ASP A 67 2.47 4.03 -15.18
C ASP A 67 3.89 4.47 -14.86
N ALA A 68 4.60 4.83 -15.94
CA ALA A 68 5.61 5.86 -15.85
C ALA A 68 4.87 7.19 -15.58
N ASP A 69 5.45 7.97 -14.67
CA ASP A 69 5.10 9.37 -14.36
C ASP A 69 3.89 9.62 -13.44
N GLU A 70 4.18 10.01 -12.19
CA GLU A 70 3.77 11.36 -11.79
C GLU A 70 4.81 11.91 -10.81
N SER A 71 5.61 12.81 -11.35
CA SER A 71 6.49 13.70 -10.60
C SER A 71 5.66 14.51 -9.62
N ALA A 72 5.73 14.20 -8.31
CA ALA A 72 5.34 15.15 -7.28
C ALA A 72 6.47 16.20 -7.11
N SER A 73 6.58 17.07 -8.11
CA SER A 73 7.08 18.43 -7.95
C SER A 73 5.92 19.26 -7.38
N GLY A 74 6.13 19.93 -6.26
CA GLY A 74 5.11 20.77 -5.65
C GLY A 74 5.54 21.40 -4.32
N ALA A 75 6.48 22.34 -4.42
CA ALA A 75 6.60 23.54 -3.60
C ALA A 75 6.46 23.44 -2.06
N GLU A 76 7.59 23.56 -1.35
CA GLU A 76 7.64 24.48 -0.22
C GLU A 76 8.51 25.67 -0.63
N SER A 77 7.81 26.74 -1.01
CA SER A 77 8.34 28.08 -1.09
C SER A 77 8.49 28.61 0.33
N ARG A 78 9.74 28.91 0.76
CA ARG A 78 10.19 30.22 1.24
C ARG A 78 11.62 30.15 1.75
#